data_AF-A0A1Y0ZCN9-F1
#
_entry.id   AF-A0A1Y0ZCN9-F1
#
_cell.length_a   1.000
_cell.length_b   1.000
_cell.length_c   1.000
_cell.angle_alpha   90.00
_cell.angle_beta   90.00
_cell.angle_gamma   90.00
#
_symmetry.space_group_name_H-M   'P 1'
#
loop_
_entity.id
_entity.type
_entity.pdbx_description
1 polymer ?
#
loop_
_entity_poly.entity_id
_entity_poly.type
_entity_poly.pdbx_seq_one_letter_code
_entity_poly.pdbx_strand_id
1 'polypeptide(L)'
;MGAALDGMAPHGPAVPAGRVADQAFHHAILEATGNAPLIALSSSIAASVTWTTIHKQRRRALPRDPLSEHRALHEAIVSGDAALPRARMTELIRLALADTELAMGA
;
A
#
# COMPACT_ATOMS: atom_id res chain seq x y z
N MET A 1 6.50 7.58 -7.65
CA MET A 1 6.66 6.48 -6.67
C MET A 1 7.67 6.82 -5.58
N GLY A 2 8.96 7.06 -5.89
CA GLY A 2 9.99 7.41 -4.88
C GLY A 2 9.59 8.52 -3.88
N ALA A 3 9.12 9.67 -4.37
CA ALA A 3 8.66 10.77 -3.49
C ALA A 3 7.52 10.37 -2.53
N ALA A 4 6.67 9.43 -2.92
CA ALA A 4 5.61 8.93 -2.04
C ALA A 4 6.19 8.02 -0.93
N LEU A 5 7.19 7.18 -1.25
CA LEU A 5 7.92 6.40 -0.25
C LEU A 5 8.67 7.28 0.74
N ASP A 6 9.25 8.38 0.27
CA ASP A 6 9.91 9.37 1.13
C ASP A 6 8.91 10.05 2.07
N GLY A 7 7.66 10.26 1.62
CA GLY A 7 6.57 10.75 2.47
C GLY A 7 6.06 9.72 3.49
N MET A 8 6.12 8.42 3.17
CA MET A 8 5.75 7.34 4.09
C MET A 8 6.82 7.12 5.17
N ALA A 9 8.11 7.28 4.86
CA ALA A 9 9.21 7.01 5.78
C ALA A 9 9.15 7.74 7.14
N PRO A 10 8.86 9.06 7.20
CA PRO A 10 8.69 9.77 8.47
C PRO A 10 7.29 9.58 9.08
N HIS A 11 6.34 9.00 8.34
CA HIS A 11 4.92 8.98 8.67
C HIS A 11 4.34 7.58 8.49
N GLY A 12 4.29 6.81 9.57
CA GLY A 12 3.64 5.50 9.57
C GLY A 12 2.12 5.57 9.30
N PRO A 13 1.46 4.42 9.07
CA PRO A 13 0.05 4.35 8.67
C PRO A 13 -0.92 4.94 9.72
N ALA A 14 -0.46 5.10 10.97
CA ALA A 14 -1.19 5.71 12.08
C ALA A 14 -1.65 7.15 11.79
N VAL A 15 -0.85 7.93 11.07
CA VAL A 15 -1.09 9.36 10.88
C VAL A 15 -1.70 9.67 9.50
N PRO A 16 -2.53 10.74 9.38
CA PRO A 16 -3.12 11.13 8.10
C PRO A 16 -2.10 11.36 6.99
N ALA A 17 -0.96 12.00 7.31
CA ALA A 17 0.10 12.26 6.34
C ALA A 17 0.68 10.96 5.73
N GLY A 18 0.89 9.94 6.56
CA GLY A 18 1.36 8.62 6.12
C GLY A 18 0.36 7.94 5.19
N ARG A 19 -0.94 8.03 5.48
CA ARG A 19 -2.00 7.49 4.61
C ARG A 19 -2.09 8.22 3.27
N VAL A 20 -1.89 9.54 3.25
CA VAL A 20 -1.84 10.31 1.99
C VAL A 20 -0.65 9.88 1.15
N ALA A 21 0.52 9.70 1.77
CA ALA A 21 1.72 9.23 1.06
C ALA A 21 1.54 7.80 0.50
N ASP A 22 0.93 6.90 1.28
CA ASP A 22 0.58 5.54 0.86
C ASP A 22 -0.39 5.54 -0.33
N GLN A 23 -1.45 6.35 -0.28
CA GLN A 23 -2.38 6.52 -1.41
C GLN A 23 -1.69 7.08 -2.65
N ALA A 24 -0.80 8.07 -2.49
CA ALA A 24 -0.02 8.63 -3.60
C ALA A 24 0.89 7.58 -4.24
N PHE A 25 1.43 6.65 -3.45
CA PHE A 25 2.21 5.54 -3.97
C PHE A 25 1.35 4.59 -4.83
N HIS A 26 0.18 4.17 -4.32
CA HIS A 26 -0.76 3.34 -5.09
C HIS A 26 -1.22 4.02 -6.37
N HIS A 27 -1.55 5.32 -6.32
CA HIS A 27 -1.93 6.08 -7.49
C HIS A 27 -0.82 6.12 -8.54
N ALA A 28 0.43 6.39 -8.13
CA ALA A 28 1.57 6.42 -9.04
C ALA A 28 1.84 5.07 -9.73
N ILE A 29 1.57 3.93 -9.06
CA ILE A 29 1.65 2.60 -9.70
C ILE A 29 0.59 2.47 -10.79
N LEU A 30 -0.65 2.88 -10.51
CA LEU A 30 -1.75 2.78 -11.46
C LEU A 30 -1.54 3.71 -12.65
N GLU A 31 -1.08 4.94 -12.43
CA GLU A 31 -0.72 5.89 -13.50
C GLU A 31 0.37 5.32 -14.41
N ALA A 32 1.38 4.65 -13.84
CA ALA A 32 2.46 4.04 -14.61
C ALA A 32 1.99 2.92 -15.56
N THR A 33 0.79 2.37 -15.37
CA THR A 33 0.22 1.38 -16.30
C THR A 33 -0.25 2.00 -17.62
N GLY A 34 -0.48 3.32 -17.69
CA GLY A 34 -1.08 3.99 -18.84
C GLY A 34 -2.50 3.51 -19.18
N ASN A 35 -3.16 2.79 -18.26
CA ASN A 35 -4.44 2.15 -18.48
C ASN A 35 -5.55 2.91 -17.75
N ALA A 36 -6.29 3.74 -18.48
CA ALA A 36 -7.32 4.62 -17.90
C ALA A 36 -8.38 3.86 -17.06
N PRO A 37 -8.90 2.69 -17.49
CA PRO A 37 -9.74 1.85 -16.63
C PRO A 37 -9.11 1.46 -15.29
N LEU A 38 -7.82 1.06 -15.27
CA LEU A 38 -7.13 0.72 -14.03
C LEU A 38 -6.89 1.94 -13.14
N ILE A 39 -6.55 3.08 -13.74
CA ILE A 39 -6.37 4.36 -13.02
C ILE A 39 -7.67 4.78 -12.32
N ALA A 40 -8.83 4.56 -12.94
CA ALA A 40 -10.13 4.85 -12.34
C ALA A 40 -10.40 4.06 -11.04
N LEU A 41 -9.74 2.90 -10.84
CA LEU A 41 -9.83 2.10 -9.61
C LEU A 41 -9.02 2.68 -8.44
N SER A 42 -8.21 3.72 -8.66
CA SER A 42 -7.37 4.30 -7.60
C SER A 42 -8.17 4.79 -6.39
N SER A 43 -9.36 5.35 -6.62
CA SER A 43 -10.24 5.86 -5.55
C SER A 43 -10.78 4.74 -4.65
N SER A 44 -11.16 3.60 -5.22
CA SER A 44 -11.66 2.45 -4.45
C SER A 44 -10.53 1.80 -3.65
N ILE A 45 -9.34 1.65 -4.24
CA ILE A 45 -8.16 1.14 -3.53
C ILE A 45 -7.80 2.07 -2.36
N ALA A 46 -7.76 3.39 -2.59
CA ALA A 46 -7.48 4.37 -1.53
C ALA A 46 -8.50 4.29 -0.38
N ALA A 47 -9.79 4.12 -0.70
CA ALA A 47 -10.84 3.95 0.30
C ALA A 47 -10.65 2.67 1.13
N SER A 48 -10.38 1.53 0.47
CA SER A 48 -10.13 0.24 1.13
C SER A 48 -8.92 0.29 2.06
N VAL A 49 -7.79 0.84 1.60
CA VAL A 49 -6.56 1.00 2.40
C VAL A 49 -6.81 1.91 3.60
N THR A 50 -7.53 3.02 3.41
CA THR A 50 -7.87 3.94 4.50
C THR A 50 -8.74 3.27 5.55
N TRP A 51 -9.81 2.58 5.15
CA TRP A 51 -10.75 1.98 6.09
C TRP A 51 -10.13 0.82 6.88
N THR A 52 -9.39 -0.05 6.22
CA THR A 52 -8.67 -1.16 6.89
C THR A 52 -7.63 -0.63 7.86
N THR A 53 -6.91 0.43 7.50
CA THR A 53 -5.94 1.09 8.39
C THR A 53 -6.60 1.70 9.63
N ILE A 54 -7.72 2.43 9.47
CA ILE A 54 -8.49 2.98 10.59
C ILE A 54 -9.04 1.87 11.49
N HIS A 55 -9.52 0.77 10.90
CA HIS A 55 -10.03 -0.36 11.67
C HIS A 55 -8.95 -0.98 12.56
N LYS A 56 -7.78 -1.29 11.97
CA LYS A 56 -6.60 -1.80 12.68
C LYS A 56 -6.14 -0.87 13.81
N GLN A 57 -6.12 0.44 13.55
CA GLN A 57 -5.81 1.46 14.57
C GLN A 57 -6.75 1.42 15.76
N ARG A 58 -8.07 1.39 15.53
CA ARG A 58 -9.08 1.38 16.61
C ARG A 58 -8.93 0.17 17.53
N ARG A 59 -8.47 -0.96 16.98
CA ARG A 59 -8.20 -2.20 17.71
C ARG A 59 -6.82 -2.25 18.37
N ARG A 60 -5.99 -1.20 18.23
CA ARG A 60 -4.57 -1.16 18.64
C ARG A 60 -3.74 -2.32 18.09
N ALA A 61 -4.19 -2.93 17.00
CA ALA A 61 -3.57 -4.06 16.34
C ALA A 61 -2.90 -3.57 15.05
N LEU A 62 -2.01 -2.58 15.12
CA LEU A 62 -1.19 -2.20 13.97
C LEU A 62 -0.04 -3.20 13.88
N PRO A 63 -0.13 -4.23 13.02
CA PRO A 63 0.73 -5.40 13.20
C PRO A 63 2.10 -5.21 12.54
N ARG A 64 2.24 -4.23 11.64
CA ARG A 64 3.48 -3.99 10.88
C ARG A 64 3.46 -2.65 10.14
N ASP A 65 4.64 -2.07 9.96
CA ASP A 65 4.87 -0.98 9.00
C ASP A 65 5.09 -1.58 7.60
N PRO A 66 4.26 -1.23 6.58
CA PRO A 66 4.37 -1.83 5.26
C PRO A 66 5.48 -1.21 4.39
N LEU A 67 6.22 -0.21 4.89
CA LEU A 67 7.18 0.56 4.11
C LEU A 67 8.27 -0.31 3.44
N SER A 68 8.76 -1.34 4.13
CA SER A 68 9.76 -2.26 3.56
C SER A 68 9.23 -2.98 2.31
N GLU A 69 7.98 -3.42 2.34
CA GLU A 69 7.38 -4.12 1.21
C GLU A 69 7.07 -3.17 0.05
N HIS A 70 6.67 -1.93 0.34
CA HIS A 70 6.47 -0.90 -0.69
C HIS A 70 7.78 -0.53 -1.39
N ARG A 71 8.90 -0.43 -0.66
CA ARG A 71 10.24 -0.24 -1.25
C ARG A 71 10.63 -1.41 -2.16
N ALA A 72 10.45 -2.64 -1.68
CA ALA A 72 10.76 -3.84 -2.46
C ALA A 72 9.91 -3.94 -3.74
N LEU A 73 8.64 -3.54 -3.70
CA LEU A 73 7.79 -3.45 -4.88
C LEU A 73 8.29 -2.37 -5.86
N HIS A 74 8.65 -1.19 -5.35
CA HIS A 74 9.19 -0.12 -6.19
C HIS A 74 10.49 -0.53 -6.90
N GLU A 75 11.42 -1.16 -6.17
CA GLU A 75 12.66 -1.70 -6.75
C GLU A 75 12.37 -2.73 -7.84
N ALA A 76 11.40 -3.62 -7.62
CA ALA A 76 10.97 -4.59 -8.62
C ALA A 76 10.36 -3.93 -9.88
N ILE A 77 9.61 -2.84 -9.71
CA ILE A 77 9.04 -2.10 -10.85
C ILE A 77 10.18 -1.44 -11.65
N VAL A 78 11.14 -0.82 -10.95
CA VAL A 78 12.30 -0.16 -11.58
C VAL A 78 13.20 -1.15 -12.31
N SER A 79 13.30 -2.41 -11.86
CA SER A 79 14.12 -3.43 -12.53
C SER A 79 13.57 -3.88 -13.88
N GLY A 80 12.33 -3.52 -14.24
CA GLY A 80 11.72 -3.87 -15.53
C GLY A 80 11.34 -5.34 -15.71
N ASP A 81 11.45 -6.15 -14.66
CA ASP A 81 10.97 -7.54 -14.64
C ASP A 81 9.46 -7.52 -14.40
N ALA A 82 8.65 -8.08 -15.29
CA ALA A 82 7.19 -8.07 -15.10
C ALA A 82 6.70 -9.07 -14.02
N ALA A 83 7.44 -10.14 -13.76
CA ALA A 83 7.04 -11.19 -12.82
C ALA A 83 7.27 -10.78 -11.37
N LEU A 84 8.36 -10.07 -11.09
CA LEU A 84 8.74 -9.70 -9.73
C LEU A 84 7.75 -8.70 -9.07
N PRO A 85 7.33 -7.58 -9.71
CA PRO A 85 6.31 -6.68 -9.16
C PRO A 85 5.00 -7.39 -8.89
N ARG A 86 4.61 -8.33 -9.77
CA ARG A 86 3.41 -9.14 -9.57
C ARG A 86 3.52 -9.95 -8.28
N ALA A 87 4.62 -10.68 -8.10
CA ALA A 87 4.84 -11.47 -6.89
C ALA A 87 4.85 -10.59 -5.62
N ARG A 88 5.51 -9.42 -5.68
CA ARG A 88 5.57 -8.46 -4.56
C ARG A 88 4.20 -7.88 -4.22
N MET A 89 3.41 -7.52 -5.23
CA MET A 89 2.05 -7.01 -5.03
C MET A 89 1.13 -8.09 -4.43
N THR A 90 1.23 -9.33 -4.90
CA THR A 90 0.47 -10.44 -4.34
C THR A 90 0.80 -10.67 -2.87
N GLU A 91 2.09 -10.63 -2.49
CA GLU A 91 2.48 -10.79 -1.10
C GLU A 91 2.01 -9.60 -0.22
N LEU A 92 2.09 -8.37 -0.74
CA LEU A 92 1.55 -7.19 -0.05
C LEU A 92 0.06 -7.34 0.28
N ILE A 93 -0.74 -7.83 -0.68
CA ILE A 93 -2.17 -8.08 -0.47
C ILE A 93 -2.38 -9.18 0.59
N ARG A 94 -1.59 -10.27 0.54
CA ARG A 94 -1.66 -11.36 1.53
C ARG A 94 -1.35 -10.86 2.93
N LEU A 95 -0.31 -10.04 3.09
CA LEU A 95 0.07 -9.45 4.38
C LEU A 95 -0.99 -8.47 4.88
N ALA A 96 -1.54 -7.62 3.99
CA ALA A 96 -2.60 -6.69 4.36
C ALA A 96 -3.89 -7.41 4.80
N LEU A 97 -4.22 -8.55 4.18
CA LEU A 97 -5.32 -9.41 4.60
C LEU A 97 -5.06 -10.01 5.99
N ALA A 98 -3.91 -10.63 6.20
CA ALA A 98 -3.54 -11.21 7.50
C ALA A 98 -3.56 -10.17 8.63
N ASP A 99 -3.04 -8.96 8.37
CA ASP A 99 -3.09 -7.85 9.31
C ASP A 99 -4.54 -7.44 9.67
N THR A 100 -5.44 -7.54 8.70
CA THR A 100 -6.86 -7.20 8.88
C THR A 100 -7.57 -8.31 9.66
N GLU A 101 -7.31 -9.58 9.35
CA GLU A 101 -7.84 -10.74 10.06
C GLU A 101 -7.43 -10.74 11.54
N LEU A 102 -6.15 -10.45 11.82
CA LEU A 102 -5.66 -10.29 13.19
C LEU A 102 -6.43 -9.21 13.95
N ALA A 103 -6.73 -8.08 13.30
CA ALA A 103 -7.49 -7.00 13.91
C ALA A 103 -8.99 -7.32 14.08
N MET A 104 -9.53 -8.26 13.29
CA MET A 104 -10.89 -8.76 13.46
C MET A 104 -11.02 -9.78 14.61
N GLY A 105 -9.90 -10.30 15.14
CA GLY A 105 -9.88 -11.31 16.19
C GLY A 105 -10.26 -12.71 15.71
N ALA A 106 -9.97 -13.01 14.43
CA ALA A 106 -10.09 -14.34 13.84
C ALA A 106 -8.93 -15.26 14.27
#